data_AF-A0A4R6TKA9-F1
#
_entry.id   AF-A0A4R6TKA9-F1
#
_cell.length_a   1.000
_cell.length_b   1.000
_cell.length_c   1.000
_cell.angle_alpha   90.00
_cell.angle_beta   90.00
_cell.angle_gamma   90.00
#
_symmetry.space_group_name_H-M   'P 1'
#
loop_
_entity.id
_entity.type
_entity.pdbx_description
1 polymer ?
#
loop_
_entity_poly.entity_id
_entity_poly.type
_entity_poly.pdbx_seq_one_letter_code
_entity_poly.pdbx_strand_id
1 'polypeptide(L)'
;MENSSSLVRVNKILEKVKVKGLPLFYVRKLDLWDKVSMSVYSILTFIIVFYPDLFSYSSEFYLFYSTGTILFIIMLNYSSMRKLNVFLYWLFISLIHLYLYFKIRNFSFVQMKRGIAISQMSMTWFYLLLYQLLRVYSLYFNRKEFVMPCKGSRYDFFQERRVTKDEMLMFAFQMVVFVVISILKLK
;
A
#
# COMPACT_ATOMS: atom_id res chain seq x y z
N MET A 1 5.94 13.31 -33.54
CA MET A 1 6.36 11.91 -33.79
C MET A 1 7.48 11.45 -32.83
N GLU A 2 7.51 11.94 -31.58
CA GLU A 2 8.62 11.65 -30.63
C GLU A 2 8.32 10.52 -29.62
N ASN A 3 7.10 9.96 -29.64
CA ASN A 3 6.62 9.12 -28.55
C ASN A 3 7.00 7.62 -28.66
N SER A 4 7.57 7.17 -29.78
CA SER A 4 7.92 5.76 -29.96
C SER A 4 9.30 5.40 -29.37
N SER A 5 10.27 6.33 -29.38
CA SER A 5 11.64 6.05 -28.92
C SER A 5 11.73 5.98 -27.39
N SER A 6 10.93 6.77 -26.67
CA SER A 6 10.84 6.78 -25.21
C SER A 6 10.20 5.48 -24.70
N LEU A 7 9.11 5.02 -25.33
CA LEU A 7 8.45 3.75 -25.01
C LEU A 7 9.39 2.55 -25.22
N VAL A 8 10.17 2.55 -26.30
CA VAL A 8 11.17 1.50 -26.57
C VAL A 8 12.28 1.49 -25.51
N ARG A 9 12.75 2.66 -25.07
CA ARG A 9 13.76 2.76 -24.00
C ARG A 9 13.25 2.27 -22.65
N VAL A 10 12.04 2.67 -22.27
CA VAL A 10 11.41 2.23 -21.02
C VAL A 10 11.22 0.71 -21.01
N ASN A 11 10.75 0.14 -22.13
CA ASN A 11 10.61 -1.31 -22.27
C ASN A 11 11.96 -2.04 -22.11
N LYS A 12 13.04 -1.51 -22.69
CA LYS A 12 14.38 -2.12 -22.60
C LYS A 12 14.99 -2.08 -21.20
N ILE A 13 14.69 -1.02 -20.42
CA ILE A 13 15.09 -0.93 -19.00
C ILE A 13 14.27 -1.93 -18.16
N LEU A 14 12.97 -2.05 -18.42
CA LEU A 14 12.10 -3.00 -17.73
C LEU A 14 12.46 -4.47 -18.03
N GLU A 15 12.95 -4.77 -19.24
CA GLU A 15 13.47 -6.10 -19.56
C GLU A 15 14.71 -6.49 -18.73
N LYS A 16 15.55 -5.52 -18.36
CA LYS A 16 16.71 -5.76 -17.49
C LYS A 16 16.33 -6.02 -16.03
N VAL A 17 15.11 -5.68 -15.62
CA VAL A 17 14.57 -5.97 -14.26
C VAL A 17 13.62 -7.17 -14.30
N LYS A 18 13.96 -8.19 -15.08
CA LYS A 18 13.29 -9.49 -15.05
C LYS A 18 13.99 -10.38 -14.03
N VAL A 19 13.29 -10.75 -12.95
CA VAL A 19 13.74 -11.81 -12.07
C VAL A 19 13.24 -13.13 -12.66
N LYS A 20 14.15 -13.90 -13.28
CA LYS A 20 13.89 -15.25 -13.82
C LYS A 20 12.58 -15.39 -14.64
N GLY A 21 12.26 -14.38 -15.46
CA GLY A 21 11.16 -14.42 -16.44
C GLY A 21 9.90 -13.60 -16.10
N LEU A 22 9.70 -13.18 -14.85
CA LEU A 22 8.59 -12.29 -14.46
C LEU A 22 9.11 -10.85 -14.21
N PRO A 23 8.43 -9.81 -14.70
CA PRO A 23 8.87 -8.43 -14.50
C PRO A 23 8.59 -7.99 -13.06
N LEU A 24 9.55 -7.27 -12.46
CA LEU A 24 9.34 -6.70 -11.13
C LEU A 24 8.16 -5.74 -11.11
N PHE A 25 7.92 -4.95 -12.16
CA PHE A 25 6.73 -4.11 -12.25
C PHE A 25 6.04 -4.31 -13.59
N TYR A 26 4.70 -4.26 -13.55
CA TYR A 26 3.89 -4.25 -14.77
C TYR A 26 3.56 -2.81 -15.15
N VAL A 27 3.90 -2.42 -16.38
CA VAL A 27 3.36 -1.19 -16.99
C VAL A 27 2.07 -1.58 -17.70
N ARG A 28 1.00 -1.75 -16.92
CA ARG A 28 -0.35 -2.06 -17.40
C ARG A 28 -1.26 -0.85 -17.24
N LYS A 29 -2.31 -0.81 -18.06
CA LYS A 29 -3.39 0.19 -17.92
C LYS A 29 -4.09 -0.01 -16.56
N LEU A 30 -4.55 1.10 -15.99
CA LEU A 30 -5.35 1.11 -14.77
C LEU A 30 -6.70 0.45 -15.06
N ASP A 31 -7.08 -0.52 -14.24
CA ASP A 31 -8.41 -1.11 -14.31
C ASP A 31 -9.44 -0.21 -13.60
N LEU A 32 -10.71 -0.63 -13.63
CA LEU A 32 -11.77 0.14 -12.98
C LEU A 32 -11.57 0.24 -11.47
N TRP A 33 -11.09 -0.84 -10.83
CA TRP A 33 -10.84 -0.89 -9.40
C TRP A 33 -9.72 0.07 -8.97
N ASP A 34 -8.62 0.12 -9.71
CA ASP A 34 -7.53 1.07 -9.51
C ASP A 34 -8.07 2.50 -9.59
N LYS A 35 -8.83 2.82 -10.64
CA LYS A 35 -9.39 4.16 -10.84
C LYS A 35 -10.33 4.57 -9.72
N VAL A 36 -11.22 3.68 -9.31
CA VAL A 36 -12.19 3.94 -8.23
C VAL A 36 -11.47 4.09 -6.90
N SER A 37 -10.60 3.15 -6.53
CA SER A 37 -9.85 3.21 -5.27
C SER A 37 -8.95 4.45 -5.19
N MET A 38 -8.22 4.77 -6.26
CA MET A 38 -7.38 5.96 -6.32
C MET A 38 -8.21 7.24 -6.24
N SER A 39 -9.33 7.33 -6.96
CA SER A 39 -10.21 8.52 -6.96
C SER A 39 -10.84 8.75 -5.59
N VAL A 40 -11.47 7.72 -5.01
CA VAL A 40 -12.11 7.80 -3.69
C VAL A 40 -11.09 8.20 -2.63
N TYR A 41 -9.91 7.57 -2.66
CA TYR A 41 -8.86 7.86 -1.69
C TYR A 41 -8.26 9.27 -1.87
N SER A 42 -8.09 9.73 -3.10
CA SER A 42 -7.63 11.09 -3.41
C SER A 42 -8.61 12.13 -2.89
N ILE A 43 -9.92 11.93 -3.11
CA ILE A 43 -10.97 12.82 -2.59
C ILE A 43 -10.94 12.85 -1.07
N LEU A 44 -10.89 11.69 -0.41
CA LEU A 44 -10.81 11.61 1.05
C LEU A 44 -9.59 12.34 1.59
N THR A 45 -8.42 12.10 1.00
CA THR A 45 -7.16 12.75 1.39
C THR A 45 -7.21 14.26 1.16
N PHE A 46 -7.79 14.70 0.04
CA PHE A 46 -7.98 16.11 -0.26
C PHE A 46 -8.85 16.80 0.81
N ILE A 47 -9.98 16.20 1.18
CA ILE A 47 -10.85 16.75 2.23
C ILE A 47 -10.09 16.87 3.54
N ILE A 48 -9.30 15.86 3.93
CA ILE A 48 -8.52 15.89 5.18
C ILE A 48 -7.43 16.97 5.15
N VAL A 49 -6.79 17.19 4.00
CA VAL A 49 -5.71 18.19 3.86
C VAL A 49 -6.23 19.62 3.93
N PHE A 50 -7.35 19.90 3.24
CA PHE A 50 -7.86 21.26 3.03
C PHE A 50 -8.98 21.66 3.99
N TYR A 51 -9.72 20.68 4.54
CA TYR A 51 -10.85 20.89 5.43
C TYR A 51 -10.73 20.03 6.71
N PRO A 52 -9.62 20.16 7.48
CA PRO A 52 -9.42 19.36 8.69
C PRO A 52 -10.51 19.59 9.75
N ASP A 53 -11.13 20.77 9.75
CA ASP A 53 -12.21 21.15 10.69
C ASP A 53 -13.44 20.25 10.58
N LEU A 54 -13.71 19.65 9.41
CA LEU A 54 -14.81 18.70 9.22
C LEU A 54 -14.69 17.45 10.09
N PHE A 55 -13.47 17.07 10.48
CA PHE A 55 -13.19 15.86 11.25
C PHE A 55 -12.49 16.14 12.59
N SER A 56 -12.34 17.42 12.95
CA SER A 56 -11.58 17.85 14.14
C SER A 56 -12.19 17.43 15.47
N TYR A 57 -13.36 16.81 15.46
CA TYR A 57 -14.04 16.31 16.66
C TYR A 57 -13.84 14.81 16.90
N SER A 58 -13.22 14.07 15.98
CA SER A 58 -13.08 12.61 16.11
C SER A 58 -11.66 12.13 15.85
N SER A 59 -10.94 11.85 16.94
CA SER A 59 -9.65 11.15 16.89
C SER A 59 -9.76 9.76 16.25
N GLU A 60 -10.93 9.12 16.39
CA GLU A 60 -11.27 7.81 15.83
C GLU A 60 -11.29 7.83 14.31
N PHE A 61 -11.79 8.92 13.71
CA PHE A 61 -11.75 9.10 12.26
C PHE A 61 -10.30 9.11 11.74
N TYR A 62 -9.42 9.86 12.40
CA TYR A 62 -8.00 9.91 12.04
C TYR A 62 -7.30 8.57 12.25
N LEU A 63 -7.66 7.84 13.31
CA LEU A 63 -7.16 6.49 13.55
C LEU A 63 -7.62 5.53 12.45
N PHE A 64 -8.90 5.59 12.07
CA PHE A 64 -9.46 4.76 10.99
C PHE A 64 -8.82 5.12 9.65
N TYR A 65 -8.68 6.39 9.32
CA TYR A 65 -8.02 6.82 8.09
C TYR A 65 -6.56 6.36 8.06
N SER A 66 -5.81 6.58 9.14
CA SER A 66 -4.40 6.19 9.22
C SER A 66 -4.18 4.68 9.16
N THR A 67 -4.89 3.92 10.00
CA THR A 67 -4.74 2.46 10.12
C THR A 67 -5.44 1.73 8.98
N GLY A 68 -6.64 2.18 8.65
CA GLY A 68 -7.47 1.65 7.57
C GLY A 68 -6.83 1.81 6.21
N THR A 69 -6.02 2.85 5.98
CA THR A 69 -5.24 2.95 4.73
C THR A 69 -4.27 1.79 4.55
N ILE A 70 -3.50 1.46 5.59
CA ILE A 70 -2.54 0.36 5.51
C ILE A 70 -3.26 -0.96 5.28
N LEU A 71 -4.34 -1.20 6.04
CA LEU A 71 -5.18 -2.39 5.86
C LEU A 71 -5.80 -2.44 4.45
N PHE A 72 -6.30 -1.32 3.95
CA PHE A 72 -6.86 -1.22 2.60
C PHE A 72 -5.84 -1.60 1.53
N ILE A 73 -4.62 -1.07 1.63
CA ILE A 73 -3.54 -1.37 0.67
C ILE A 73 -3.14 -2.85 0.75
N ILE A 74 -2.95 -3.38 1.95
CA ILE A 74 -2.52 -4.77 2.16
C ILE A 74 -3.63 -5.76 1.77
N MET A 75 -4.89 -5.47 2.09
CA MET A 75 -5.98 -6.42 1.94
C MET A 75 -6.71 -6.33 0.60
N LEU A 76 -6.93 -5.11 0.10
CA LEU A 76 -7.82 -4.87 -1.04
C LEU A 76 -7.07 -4.37 -2.27
N ASN A 77 -5.88 -3.78 -2.11
CA ASN A 77 -5.11 -3.23 -3.22
C ASN A 77 -3.82 -3.99 -3.55
N TYR A 78 -3.57 -5.12 -2.89
CA TYR A 78 -2.31 -5.86 -3.04
C TYR A 78 -2.08 -6.38 -4.46
N SER A 79 -3.12 -6.75 -5.21
CA SER A 79 -2.97 -7.23 -6.60
C SER A 79 -2.60 -6.07 -7.55
N SER A 80 -3.21 -4.91 -7.34
CA SER A 80 -2.97 -3.70 -8.13
C SER A 80 -1.61 -3.07 -7.87
N MET A 81 -1.06 -3.21 -6.66
CA MET A 81 0.27 -2.76 -6.26
C MET A 81 1.43 -3.37 -7.08
N ARG A 82 1.16 -4.38 -7.91
CA ARG A 82 2.11 -4.94 -8.88
C ARG A 82 2.32 -4.02 -10.09
N LYS A 83 1.35 -3.14 -10.38
CA LYS A 83 1.39 -2.17 -11.48
C LYS A 83 2.25 -0.98 -11.05
N LEU A 84 3.21 -0.58 -11.87
CA LEU A 84 4.13 0.51 -11.53
C LEU A 84 3.38 1.80 -11.21
N ASN A 85 2.39 2.16 -12.03
CA ASN A 85 1.62 3.39 -11.88
C ASN A 85 0.84 3.43 -10.56
N VAL A 86 0.25 2.30 -10.15
CA VAL A 86 -0.48 2.19 -8.88
C VAL A 86 0.50 2.26 -7.71
N PHE A 87 1.63 1.58 -7.79
CA PHE A 87 2.67 1.66 -6.77
C PHE A 87 3.19 3.10 -6.57
N LEU A 88 3.52 3.80 -7.66
CA LEU A 88 3.98 5.18 -7.62
C LEU A 88 2.93 6.13 -7.04
N TYR A 89 1.65 5.92 -7.38
CA TYR A 89 0.55 6.66 -6.79
C TYR A 89 0.49 6.47 -5.27
N TRP A 90 0.51 5.23 -4.77
CA TRP A 90 0.47 4.97 -3.33
C TRP A 90 1.73 5.45 -2.61
N LEU A 91 2.88 5.39 -3.28
CA LEU A 91 4.12 5.97 -2.77
C LEU A 91 3.98 7.49 -2.61
N PHE A 92 3.41 8.18 -3.59
CA PHE A 92 3.12 9.60 -3.49
C PHE A 92 2.13 9.92 -2.35
N ILE A 93 1.04 9.15 -2.22
CA ILE A 93 0.12 9.25 -1.08
C ILE A 93 0.85 9.07 0.26
N SER A 94 1.81 8.15 0.33
CA SER A 94 2.58 7.93 1.57
C SER A 94 3.45 9.13 1.96
N LEU A 95 3.90 9.94 0.99
CA LEU A 95 4.59 11.20 1.26
C LEU A 95 3.62 12.26 1.78
N ILE A 96 2.40 12.33 1.22
CA ILE A 96 1.33 13.20 1.75
C ILE A 96 0.99 12.80 3.19
N HIS A 97 0.90 11.49 3.47
CA HIS A 97 0.72 10.97 4.84
C HIS A 97 1.81 11.42 5.79
N LEU A 98 3.07 11.35 5.35
CA LEU A 98 4.19 11.81 6.17
C LEU A 98 4.11 13.32 6.44
N TYR A 99 3.77 14.11 5.42
CA TYR A 99 3.53 15.55 5.56
C TYR A 99 2.38 15.84 6.53
N LEU A 100 1.22 15.19 6.37
CA LEU A 100 0.07 15.32 7.25
C LEU A 100 0.44 14.96 8.70
N TYR A 101 1.16 13.86 8.89
CA TYR A 101 1.64 13.45 10.20
C TYR A 101 2.43 14.57 10.88
N PHE A 102 3.45 15.13 10.22
CA PHE A 102 4.22 16.22 10.82
C PHE A 102 3.42 17.50 11.04
N LYS A 103 2.50 17.82 10.11
CA LYS A 103 1.65 19.01 10.19
C LYS A 103 0.71 18.95 11.39
N ILE A 104 0.04 17.81 11.61
CA ILE A 104 -1.08 17.75 12.56
C ILE A 104 -0.83 16.95 13.85
N ARG A 105 0.30 16.23 13.99
CA ARG A 105 0.58 15.38 15.15
C ARG A 105 0.58 16.07 16.52
N ASN A 106 0.67 17.40 16.57
CA ASN A 106 0.73 18.16 17.81
C ASN A 106 -0.63 18.78 18.21
N PHE A 107 -1.67 18.65 17.38
CA PHE A 107 -3.01 19.15 17.75
C PHE A 107 -3.72 18.20 18.70
N SER A 108 -4.57 18.76 19.57
CA SER A 108 -5.32 18.01 20.58
C SER A 108 -6.29 16.98 19.98
N PHE A 109 -6.90 17.28 18.83
CA PHE A 109 -7.90 16.41 18.21
C PHE A 109 -7.36 15.08 17.65
N VAL A 110 -6.04 14.97 17.44
CA VAL A 110 -5.40 13.69 17.09
C VAL A 110 -4.72 13.00 18.27
N GLN A 111 -4.72 13.62 19.45
CA GLN A 111 -4.19 13.00 20.67
C GLN A 111 -5.23 12.01 21.22
N MET A 112 -4.78 10.80 21.53
CA MET A 112 -5.56 9.80 22.22
C MET A 112 -4.86 9.43 23.53
N LYS A 113 -5.60 8.80 24.46
CA LYS A 113 -5.04 8.32 25.73
C LYS A 113 -3.85 7.38 25.56
N ARG A 114 -3.76 6.69 24.42
CA ARG A 114 -2.72 5.70 24.08
C ARG A 114 -1.97 6.13 22.81
N GLY A 115 -1.45 7.35 22.78
CA GLY A 115 -0.65 7.87 21.67
C GLY A 115 -1.44 8.68 20.64
N ILE A 116 -0.89 8.79 19.43
CA ILE A 116 -1.40 9.70 18.39
C ILE A 116 -2.18 8.91 17.35
N ALA A 117 -3.43 9.31 17.06
CA ALA A 117 -4.33 8.63 16.13
C ALA A 117 -3.73 8.46 14.72
N ILE A 118 -2.96 9.43 14.27
CA ILE A 118 -2.31 9.47 12.95
C ILE A 118 -0.92 8.85 12.92
N SER A 119 -0.46 8.21 14.01
CA SER A 119 0.91 7.70 14.12
C SER A 119 1.31 6.75 13.00
N GLN A 120 0.37 5.95 12.50
CA GLN A 120 0.57 4.99 11.42
C GLN A 120 0.81 5.65 10.05
N MET A 121 0.38 6.90 9.83
CA MET A 121 0.64 7.64 8.59
C MET A 121 2.15 7.74 8.32
N SER A 122 2.94 7.96 9.38
CA SER A 122 4.40 8.06 9.31
C SER A 122 5.10 6.79 8.81
N MET A 123 4.40 5.65 8.82
CA MET A 123 4.92 4.34 8.45
C MET A 123 4.31 3.80 7.15
N THR A 124 3.41 4.55 6.49
CA THR A 124 2.75 4.09 5.26
C THR A 124 3.78 3.72 4.18
N TRP A 125 4.80 4.55 3.98
CA TRP A 125 5.88 4.30 3.01
C TRP A 125 6.63 3.01 3.31
N PHE A 126 6.90 2.73 4.59
CA PHE A 126 7.60 1.52 5.03
C PHE A 126 6.79 0.26 4.68
N TYR A 127 5.47 0.27 4.89
CA TYR A 127 4.62 -0.86 4.50
C TYR A 127 4.59 -1.10 2.99
N LEU A 128 4.62 -0.03 2.18
CA LEU A 128 4.69 -0.17 0.72
C LEU A 128 6.00 -0.82 0.30
N LEU A 129 7.13 -0.42 0.89
CA LEU A 129 8.42 -1.03 0.63
C LEU A 129 8.49 -2.47 1.12
N LEU A 130 7.98 -2.75 2.33
CA LEU A 130 7.89 -4.11 2.87
C LEU A 130 7.11 -5.03 1.94
N TYR A 131 5.97 -4.57 1.44
CA TYR A 131 5.19 -5.31 0.44
C TYR A 131 6.02 -5.62 -0.82
N GLN A 132 6.75 -4.63 -1.37
CA GLN A 132 7.58 -4.86 -2.54
C GLN A 132 8.75 -5.82 -2.26
N LEU A 133 9.37 -5.74 -1.07
CA LEU A 133 10.43 -6.66 -0.66
C LEU A 133 9.92 -8.10 -0.56
N LEU A 134 8.77 -8.33 0.07
CA LEU A 134 8.14 -9.64 0.14
C LEU A 134 7.76 -10.17 -1.25
N ARG A 135 7.34 -9.28 -2.14
CA ARG A 135 7.06 -9.63 -3.53
C ARG A 135 8.32 -10.01 -4.31
N VAL A 136 9.41 -9.26 -4.16
CA VAL A 136 10.72 -9.60 -4.75
C VAL A 136 11.16 -10.97 -4.25
N TYR A 137 11.04 -11.22 -2.95
CA TYR A 137 11.36 -12.52 -2.35
C TYR A 137 10.51 -13.65 -2.98
N SER A 138 9.19 -13.48 -3.04
CA SER A 138 8.28 -14.45 -3.65
C SER A 138 8.61 -14.72 -5.13
N LEU A 139 8.92 -13.68 -5.90
CA LEU A 139 9.30 -13.82 -7.31
C LEU A 139 10.64 -14.54 -7.47
N TYR A 140 11.62 -14.26 -6.60
CA TYR A 140 12.96 -14.83 -6.69
C TYR A 140 13.02 -16.31 -6.26
N PHE A 141 12.39 -16.63 -5.12
CA PHE A 141 12.46 -17.96 -4.51
C PHE A 141 11.33 -18.87 -4.99
N ASN A 142 10.10 -18.37 -5.02
CA ASN A 142 8.91 -19.18 -5.31
C ASN A 142 8.49 -19.12 -6.78
N ARG A 143 9.10 -18.22 -7.57
CA ARG A 143 8.76 -17.96 -8.98
C ARG A 143 7.27 -17.65 -9.19
N LYS A 144 6.66 -17.05 -8.17
CA LYS A 144 5.23 -16.75 -8.12
C LYS A 144 5.02 -15.36 -7.55
N GLU A 145 3.98 -14.72 -8.02
CA GLU A 145 3.54 -13.43 -7.49
C GLU A 145 3.14 -13.55 -6.02
N PHE A 146 3.51 -12.55 -5.21
CA PHE A 146 3.03 -12.51 -3.84
C PHE A 146 1.51 -12.33 -3.82
N VAL A 147 0.86 -13.16 -3.02
CA VAL A 147 -0.58 -13.33 -2.97
C VAL A 147 -1.05 -13.34 -1.54
N MET A 148 -2.20 -12.72 -1.30
CA MET A 148 -2.84 -12.73 0.00
C MET A 148 -3.87 -13.86 0.08
N PRO A 149 -3.89 -14.66 1.16
CA PRO A 149 -4.95 -15.62 1.39
C PRO A 149 -6.30 -14.92 1.59
N CYS A 150 -7.32 -15.31 0.81
CA CYS A 150 -8.69 -14.88 1.03
C CYS A 150 -9.29 -15.63 2.24
N LYS A 151 -10.16 -14.95 2.99
CA LYS A 151 -10.72 -15.44 4.27
C LYS A 151 -11.37 -16.82 4.09
N GLY A 152 -10.88 -17.82 4.82
CA GLY A 152 -11.43 -19.18 4.84
C GLY A 152 -11.08 -20.07 3.65
N SER A 153 -10.25 -19.61 2.71
CA SER A 153 -9.86 -20.39 1.54
C SER A 153 -8.36 -20.35 1.29
N ARG A 154 -7.78 -21.51 0.93
CA ARG A 154 -6.43 -21.56 0.35
C ARG A 154 -6.44 -21.13 -1.11
N TYR A 155 -7.42 -20.35 -1.55
CA TYR A 155 -7.60 -19.94 -2.94
C TYR A 155 -7.60 -18.41 -3.00
N ASP A 156 -6.75 -17.85 -3.84
CA ASP A 156 -6.76 -16.43 -4.15
C ASP A 156 -7.80 -16.15 -5.24
N PHE A 157 -8.76 -15.28 -4.92
CA PHE A 157 -9.80 -14.85 -5.86
C PHE A 157 -9.24 -14.04 -7.03
N PHE A 158 -8.16 -13.27 -6.83
CA PHE A 158 -7.61 -12.39 -7.86
C PHE A 158 -6.66 -13.09 -8.82
N GLN A 159 -6.06 -14.21 -8.42
CA GLN A 159 -5.17 -15.01 -9.27
C GLN A 159 -5.71 -16.41 -9.59
N GLU A 160 -6.91 -16.74 -9.10
CA GLU A 160 -7.56 -18.03 -9.34
C GLU A 160 -6.65 -19.24 -9.06
N ARG A 161 -5.87 -19.17 -7.98
CA ARG A 161 -4.91 -20.24 -7.65
C ARG A 161 -4.82 -20.51 -6.16
N ARG A 162 -4.29 -21.69 -5.84
CA ARG A 162 -4.03 -22.05 -4.46
C ARG A 162 -2.85 -21.27 -3.87
N VAL A 163 -3.05 -20.77 -2.67
CA VAL A 163 -2.05 -20.10 -1.84
C VAL A 163 -1.15 -21.15 -1.23
N THR A 164 0.15 -20.97 -1.40
CA THR A 164 1.20 -21.84 -0.86
C THR A 164 1.46 -21.54 0.62
N LYS A 165 2.10 -22.48 1.34
CA LYS A 165 2.47 -22.27 2.75
C LYS A 165 3.41 -21.07 2.93
N ASP A 166 4.33 -20.87 2.00
CA ASP A 166 5.30 -19.76 2.06
C ASP A 166 4.62 -18.40 1.88
N GLU A 167 3.61 -18.31 1.01
CA GLU A 167 2.79 -17.10 0.83
C GLU A 167 1.96 -16.79 2.09
N MET A 168 1.40 -17.82 2.73
CA MET A 168 0.73 -17.66 4.03
C MET A 168 1.70 -17.15 5.11
N LEU A 169 2.93 -17.68 5.16
CA LEU A 169 3.95 -17.25 6.12
C LEU A 169 4.39 -15.81 5.87
N MET A 170 4.63 -15.43 4.62
CA MET A 170 5.00 -14.05 4.25
C MET A 170 3.86 -13.07 4.58
N PHE A 171 2.60 -13.44 4.34
CA PHE A 171 1.45 -12.64 4.74
C PHE A 171 1.35 -12.51 6.26
N ALA A 172 1.49 -13.62 6.99
CA ALA A 172 1.49 -13.61 8.46
C ALA A 172 2.61 -12.72 9.01
N PHE A 173 3.81 -12.80 8.44
CA PHE A 173 4.93 -11.92 8.78
C PHE A 173 4.57 -10.45 8.56
N GLN A 174 3.99 -10.08 7.42
CA GLN A 174 3.55 -8.72 7.15
C GLN A 174 2.53 -8.22 8.18
N MET A 175 1.57 -9.08 8.57
CA MET A 175 0.58 -8.75 9.59
C MET A 175 1.19 -8.61 10.99
N VAL A 176 2.16 -9.45 11.35
CA VAL A 176 2.90 -9.33 12.62
C VAL A 176 3.64 -8.00 12.66
N VAL A 177 4.36 -7.64 11.59
CA VAL A 177 5.04 -6.35 11.49
C VAL A 177 4.06 -5.19 11.66
N PHE A 178 2.89 -5.28 11.01
CA PHE A 178 1.82 -4.29 11.17
C PHE A 178 1.33 -4.14 12.61
N VAL A 179 1.06 -5.26 13.30
CA VAL A 179 0.60 -5.26 14.70
C VAL A 179 1.68 -4.73 15.63
N VAL A 180 2.94 -5.16 15.47
CA VAL A 180 4.06 -4.71 16.29
C VAL A 180 4.28 -3.21 16.15
N ILE A 181 4.32 -2.69 14.92
CA ILE A 181 4.44 -1.23 14.68
C ILE A 181 3.23 -0.48 15.25
N SER A 182 2.02 -1.02 15.11
CA SER A 182 0.81 -0.43 15.71
C SER A 182 0.97 -0.27 17.22
N ILE A 183 1.41 -1.32 17.91
CA ILE A 183 1.57 -1.31 19.36
C ILE A 183 2.70 -0.36 19.78
N LEU A 184 3.83 -0.35 19.05
CA LEU A 184 4.97 0.52 19.36
C LEU A 184 4.64 2.00 19.17
N LYS A 185 3.74 2.34 18.25
CA LYS A 185 3.34 3.73 17.95
C LYS A 185 2.16 4.24 18.76
N LEU A 186 1.46 3.35 19.45
CA LEU A 186 0.42 3.66 20.44
C LEU A 186 0.98 3.86 21.87
N LYS A 187 2.30 3.76 22.03
CA LYS A 187 3.00 4.15 23.27
C LYS A 187 3.54 5.55 23.12
#